data_AF-A0A2V5WR00-F1
#
_entry.id   AF-A0A2V5WR00-F1
#
_cell.length_a   1.000
_cell.length_b   1.000
_cell.length_c   1.000
_cell.angle_alpha   90.00
_cell.angle_beta   90.00
_cell.angle_gamma   90.00
#
_symmetry.space_group_name_H-M   'P 1'
#
loop_
_entity.id
_entity.type
_entity.pdbx_description
1 polymer ?
#
loop_
_entity_poly.entity_id
_entity_poly.type
_entity_poly.pdbx_seq_one_letter_code
_entity_poly.pdbx_strand_id
1 'polypeptide(L)'
;EGTVRAIAPASEGQGHEIEIEVHRNLSRGRSDDFLQPAQGQSLHLFAAQTPDVAIGDRVRVQARLLAGPFGERTVLEQLDPLSDEA
;
A
#
# COMPACT_ATOMS: atom_id res chain seq x y z
N GLU A 1 7.98 -2.41 -1.36
CA GLU A 1 8.34 -2.60 0.07
C GLU A 1 8.40 -1.26 0.76
N GLY A 2 7.95 -1.20 2.00
CA GLY A 2 7.86 0.04 2.74
C GLY A 2 7.56 -0.18 4.22
N THR A 3 7.37 0.92 4.93
CA THR A 3 7.00 0.94 6.35
C THR A 3 5.58 1.47 6.51
N VAL A 4 4.77 0.82 7.33
CA VAL A 4 3.44 1.31 7.68
C VAL A 4 3.56 2.58 8.52
N ARG A 5 2.98 3.69 8.04
CA ARG A 5 3.01 5.00 8.72
C ARG A 5 1.70 5.34 9.41
N ALA A 6 0.58 4.93 8.82
CA ALA A 6 -0.74 5.19 9.37
C ALA A 6 -1.73 4.10 8.94
N ILE A 7 -2.72 3.85 9.80
CA ILE A 7 -3.91 3.04 9.52
C ILE A 7 -5.10 3.81 10.08
N ALA A 8 -6.05 4.16 9.23
CA ALA A 8 -7.24 4.92 9.63
C ALA A 8 -8.50 4.30 9.01
N PRO A 9 -9.68 4.38 9.65
CA PRO A 9 -10.93 4.04 9.01
C PRO A 9 -11.14 4.87 7.73
N ALA A 10 -11.61 4.23 6.65
CA ALA A 10 -11.90 4.97 5.43
C ALA A 10 -13.09 5.91 5.62
N SER A 11 -13.03 7.12 5.05
CA SER A 11 -14.08 8.14 5.19
C SER A 11 -15.43 7.71 4.61
N GLU A 12 -15.44 6.72 3.72
CA GLU A 12 -16.65 6.19 3.08
C GLU A 12 -17.37 5.12 3.92
N GLY A 13 -16.88 4.84 5.13
CA GLY A 13 -17.58 4.04 6.15
C GLY A 13 -17.30 2.54 6.14
N GLN A 14 -16.59 2.01 5.14
CA GLN A 14 -16.14 0.62 5.11
C GLN A 14 -14.65 0.54 4.73
N GLY A 15 -13.91 -0.36 5.37
CA GLY A 15 -12.49 -0.55 5.14
C GLY A 15 -11.58 0.47 5.85
N HIS A 16 -10.31 0.46 5.48
CA HIS A 16 -9.26 1.29 6.06
C HIS A 16 -8.40 1.93 4.98
N GLU A 17 -7.91 3.13 5.25
CA GLU A 17 -6.83 3.77 4.51
C GLU A 17 -5.51 3.48 5.23
N ILE A 18 -4.52 3.02 4.48
CA ILE A 18 -3.19 2.68 4.96
C ILE A 18 -2.19 3.59 4.24
N GLU A 19 -1.30 4.20 5.00
CA GLU A 19 -0.16 4.92 4.44
C GLU A 19 1.11 4.09 4.58
N ILE A 20 1.80 3.89 3.46
CA ILE A 20 3.08 3.18 3.40
C ILE A 20 4.16 4.15 2.91
N GLU A 21 5.21 4.36 3.72
CA GLU A 21 6.43 5.03 3.24
C GLU A 21 7.23 4.04 2.40
N VAL A 22 7.45 4.37 1.13
CA VAL A 22 8.05 3.46 0.15
C VAL A 22 9.56 3.44 0.33
N HIS A 23 10.15 2.26 0.52
CA HIS A 23 11.60 2.10 0.58
C HIS A 23 12.15 1.65 -0.77
N ARG A 24 11.41 0.77 -1.44
CA ARG A 24 11.84 0.17 -2.70
C ARG A 24 10.64 -0.30 -3.50
N ASN A 25 10.63 0.03 -4.79
CA ASN A 25 9.79 -0.65 -5.76
C ASN A 25 10.50 -1.90 -6.30
N LEU A 26 9.84 -3.05 -6.23
CA LEU A 26 10.38 -4.33 -6.69
C LEU A 26 9.97 -4.68 -8.14
N SER A 27 9.03 -3.94 -8.70
CA SER A 27 8.49 -4.16 -10.04
C SER A 27 9.57 -3.93 -11.11
N ARG A 28 9.58 -4.75 -12.16
CA ARG A 28 10.66 -4.72 -13.17
C ARG A 28 10.55 -3.53 -14.13
N GLY A 29 9.38 -2.91 -14.21
CA GLY A 29 9.12 -1.77 -15.07
C GLY A 29 7.65 -1.40 -15.11
N ARG A 30 7.31 -0.41 -15.95
CA ARG A 30 5.97 0.18 -16.03
C ARG A 30 4.88 -0.79 -16.49
N SER A 31 5.24 -1.84 -17.23
CA SER A 31 4.30 -2.89 -17.65
C SER A 31 3.78 -3.71 -16.47
N ASP A 32 4.60 -3.87 -15.44
CA ASP A 32 4.32 -4.71 -14.29
C ASP A 32 3.73 -3.90 -13.13
N ASP A 33 3.98 -2.59 -13.13
CA ASP A 33 3.50 -1.65 -12.13
C ASP A 33 3.29 -0.28 -12.74
N PHE A 34 2.04 0.13 -12.83
CA PHE A 34 1.65 1.44 -13.36
C PHE A 34 1.89 2.58 -12.35
N LEU A 35 1.82 2.30 -11.04
CA LEU A 35 1.96 3.32 -9.98
C LEU A 35 3.39 3.85 -9.90
N GLN A 36 4.37 2.96 -10.12
CA GLN A 36 5.80 3.27 -10.10
C GLN A 36 6.25 4.13 -8.90
N PRO A 37 5.88 3.79 -7.65
CA PRO A 37 6.20 4.62 -6.50
C PRO A 37 7.71 4.78 -6.31
N ALA A 38 8.13 6.00 -5.99
CA ALA A 38 9.53 6.32 -5.71
C ALA A 38 9.90 6.05 -4.25
N GLN A 39 11.19 5.83 -3.98
CA GLN A 39 11.70 5.76 -2.61
C GLN A 39 11.42 7.07 -1.86
N GLY A 40 10.98 6.97 -0.60
CA GLY A 40 10.58 8.08 0.26
C GLY A 40 9.17 8.61 -0.01
N GLN A 41 8.48 8.12 -1.03
CA GLN A 41 7.10 8.52 -1.31
C GLN A 41 6.12 7.86 -0.33
N SER A 42 5.11 8.61 0.13
CA SER A 42 3.94 8.03 0.79
C SER A 42 2.97 7.44 -0.25
N LEU A 43 2.71 6.15 -0.13
CA LEU A 43 1.73 5.42 -0.91
C LEU A 43 0.47 5.22 -0.06
N HIS A 44 -0.65 5.76 -0.53
CA HIS A 44 -1.96 5.62 0.12
C HIS A 44 -2.73 4.46 -0.51
N LEU A 45 -3.19 3.54 0.33
CA LEU A 45 -3.81 2.29 -0.06
C LEU A 45 -5.13 2.08 0.68
N PHE A 46 -6.15 1.68 -0.06
CA PHE A 46 -7.40 1.22 0.53
C PHE A 46 -7.37 -0.28 0.80
N ALA A 47 -7.69 -0.69 2.02
CA ALA A 47 -7.91 -2.07 2.40
C ALA A 47 -9.38 -2.31 2.75
N ALA A 48 -10.02 -3.26 2.09
CA ALA A 48 -11.42 -3.60 2.33
C ALA A 48 -11.67 -4.19 3.75
N GLN A 49 -10.62 -4.77 4.35
CA GLN A 49 -10.63 -5.35 5.69
C GLN A 49 -9.51 -4.74 6.52
N THR A 50 -9.60 -4.86 7.84
CA THR A 50 -8.50 -4.45 8.73
C THR A 50 -7.27 -5.31 8.44
N PRO A 51 -6.13 -4.72 8.04
CA PRO A 51 -4.91 -5.47 7.82
C PRO A 51 -4.32 -5.93 9.15
N ASP A 52 -3.72 -7.12 9.18
CA ASP A 52 -3.01 -7.67 10.35
C ASP A 52 -1.56 -7.15 10.40
N VAL A 53 -1.41 -5.83 10.50
CA VAL A 53 -0.12 -5.12 10.64
C VAL A 53 -0.27 -3.95 11.60
N ALA A 54 0.84 -3.52 12.19
CA ALA A 54 0.93 -2.34 13.03
C ALA A 54 1.68 -1.19 12.35
N ILE A 55 1.47 0.02 12.86
CA ILE A 55 2.29 1.18 12.50
C ILE A 55 3.75 0.90 12.91
N GLY A 56 4.68 1.11 11.99
CA GLY A 56 6.10 0.80 12.16
C GLY A 56 6.53 -0.50 11.46
N ASP A 57 5.60 -1.39 11.11
CA ASP A 57 5.93 -2.66 10.48
C ASP A 57 6.54 -2.48 9.09
N ARG A 58 7.54 -3.30 8.79
CA ARG A 58 8.11 -3.47 7.45
C ARG A 58 7.21 -4.40 6.66
N VAL A 59 6.81 -3.98 5.46
CA VAL A 59 5.87 -4.74 4.66
C VAL A 59 6.27 -4.82 3.19
N ARG A 60 5.91 -5.93 2.56
CA ARG A 60 5.79 -6.05 1.12
C ARG A 60 4.32 -5.88 0.74
N VAL A 61 4.09 -5.00 -0.23
CA VAL A 61 2.76 -4.61 -0.68
C VAL A 61 2.61 -5.04 -2.13
N GLN A 62 1.50 -5.69 -2.44
CA GLN A 62 0.95 -5.72 -3.80
C GLN A 62 -0.34 -4.90 -3.80
N ALA A 63 -0.41 -3.99 -4.76
CA ALA A 63 -1.52 -3.06 -4.88
C ALA A 63 -1.95 -2.96 -6.32
N ARG A 64 -3.23 -2.67 -6.51
CA ARG A 64 -3.85 -2.46 -7.82
C ARG A 64 -4.42 -1.07 -7.91
N LEU A 65 -4.13 -0.39 -9.01
CA LEU A 65 -4.81 0.85 -9.35
C LEU A 65 -6.15 0.51 -10.02
N LEU A 66 -7.25 0.89 -9.37
CA LEU A 66 -8.57 0.92 -9.97
C LEU A 66 -8.83 2.34 -10.48
N ALA A 67 -8.82 2.52 -11.80
CA ALA A 67 -9.11 3.81 -12.44
C ALA A 67 -10.35 3.69 -13.33
N GLY A 68 -11.23 4.69 -13.25
CA GLY A 68 -12.44 4.79 -14.05
C GLY A 68 -12.85 6.25 -14.30
N PRO A 69 -13.95 6.49 -15.03
CA PRO A 69 -14.38 7.85 -15.37
C PRO A 69 -14.72 8.74 -14.16
N PHE A 70 -14.86 8.16 -12.97
CA PHE A 70 -15.23 8.85 -11.75
C PHE A 70 -14.10 8.91 -10.71
N GLY A 71 -12.86 8.58 -11.11
CA GLY A 71 -11.69 8.71 -10.26
C GLY A 71 -10.80 7.47 -10.25
N GLU A 72 -9.79 7.53 -9.38
CA GLU A 72 -8.83 6.46 -9.17
C GLU A 72 -8.71 6.11 -7.70
N ARG A 73 -8.44 4.83 -7.40
CA ARG A 73 -8.16 4.34 -6.05
C ARG A 73 -7.11 3.26 -6.12
N THR A 74 -6.08 3.38 -5.29
CA THR A 74 -5.10 2.32 -5.10
C THR A 74 -5.61 1.38 -4.03
N VAL A 75 -5.84 0.12 -4.41
CA VAL A 75 -6.42 -0.90 -3.54
C VAL A 75 -5.34 -1.91 -3.15
N LEU A 76 -5.30 -2.25 -1.87
CA LEU A 76 -4.46 -3.30 -1.34
C LEU A 76 -4.96 -4.66 -1.82
N GLU A 77 -4.11 -5.42 -2.51
CA GLU A 77 -4.40 -6.80 -2.89
C GLU A 77 -3.73 -7.79 -1.93
N GLN A 78 -2.47 -7.54 -1.58
CA GLN A 78 -1.71 -8.37 -0.65
C GLN A 78 -0.79 -7.51 0.21
N LEU A 79 -0.68 -7.88 1.49
CA LEU A 79 0.20 -7.26 2.46
C LEU A 79 0.91 -8.35 3.26
N ASP A 80 2.21 -8.48 3.03
CA ASP A 80 3.04 -9.45 3.73
C ASP A 80 3.96 -8.72 4.71
N PRO A 81 3.89 -9.01 6.02
CA PRO A 81 4.89 -8.56 6.98
C PRO A 81 6.27 -9.09 6.56
N LEU A 82 7.27 -8.21 6.59
CA LEU A 82 8.66 -8.59 6.45
C LEU A 82 9.22 -8.72 7.86
N SER A 83 9.60 -9.94 8.23
CA SER A 83 10.40 -10.15 9.44
C SER A 83 11.76 -9.48 9.23
N ASP A 84 12.21 -8.68 10.19
CA ASP A 84 13.62 -8.33 10.28
C ASP A 84 14.37 -9.63 10.62
N GLU A 85 14.90 -10.34 9.62
CA GLU A 85 15.96 -11.31 9.89
C GLU A 85 17.18 -10.50 10.38
N ALA A 86 17.44 -10.63 11.67
CA ALA A 86 18.58 -10.06 12.39
C ALA A 86 19.91 -10.71 11.98
#